data_AF-A8X1W0-F1
#
_entry.id   AF-A8X1W0-F1
#
_cell.length_a   1.000
_cell.length_b   1.000
_cell.length_c   1.000
_cell.angle_alpha   90.00
_cell.angle_beta   90.00
_cell.angle_gamma   90.00
#
_symmetry.space_group_name_H-M   'P 1'
#
loop_
_entity.id
_entity.type
_entity.pdbx_description
1 polymer ?
#
loop_
_entity_poly.entity_id
_entity_poly.type
_entity_poly.pdbx_seq_one_letter_code
_entity_poly.pdbx_strand_id
1 'polypeptide(L)'
;MVAMNEDRTKKVLISYAVTSGPLAICLICCLCSYKMAFTKNLRAHAGERIYSPLFPLIAYSYRNIKYLYIMFFVFGICSGIYLSMGVIGILRIFSLEMFFGMSWAITLYVATYQMVISIISIHRFISSHQSPELRRDPTRKNVFLLIVFVALLMIFKDIGIGAWMLVLAFGKDFRLEKLTTVMLYYSVVYITRQILLFIATIFQFCISEAPKSHSEYCVVTDAKYIGLVKIILGTICFASYLLNFEITIASTLFFGIDMFLVPVVVQITEIRANPNVIIPTEIQLEPLIV
;
A
#
# COMPACT_ATOMS: atom_id res chain seq x y z
N MET A 1 -20.33 22.26 -23.72
CA MET A 1 -19.20 22.10 -22.78
C MET A 1 -19.58 21.41 -21.46
N VAL A 2 -20.69 21.76 -20.79
CA VAL A 2 -21.11 21.12 -19.52
C VAL A 2 -21.44 19.63 -19.65
N ALA A 3 -22.24 19.24 -20.67
CA ALA A 3 -22.60 17.83 -20.90
C ALA A 3 -21.41 16.92 -21.26
N MET A 4 -20.38 17.46 -21.92
CA MET A 4 -19.17 16.73 -22.30
C MET A 4 -18.26 16.44 -21.09
N ASN A 5 -18.32 17.29 -20.06
CA ASN A 5 -17.63 17.08 -18.78
C ASN A 5 -18.37 16.03 -17.94
N GLU A 6 -19.71 16.05 -17.95
CA GLU A 6 -20.54 15.12 -17.18
C GLU A 6 -20.42 13.67 -17.69
N ASP A 7 -20.38 13.45 -19.02
CA ASP A 7 -20.16 12.13 -19.62
C ASP A 7 -18.77 11.57 -19.28
N ARG A 8 -17.73 12.41 -19.30
CA ARG A 8 -16.37 12.02 -18.92
C ARG A 8 -16.28 11.65 -17.43
N THR A 9 -16.90 12.43 -16.55
CA THR A 9 -16.94 12.13 -15.11
C THR A 9 -17.68 10.82 -14.85
N LYS A 10 -18.81 10.57 -15.52
CA LYS A 10 -19.55 9.31 -15.41
C LYS A 10 -18.70 8.12 -15.84
N LYS A 11 -18.00 8.23 -16.98
CA LYS A 11 -17.07 7.19 -17.47
C LYS A 11 -15.96 6.89 -16.45
N VAL A 12 -15.30 7.92 -15.92
CA VAL A 12 -14.25 7.74 -14.90
C VAL A 12 -14.80 7.06 -13.64
N LEU A 13 -15.98 7.48 -13.18
CA LEU A 13 -16.62 6.90 -12.00
C LEU A 13 -16.97 5.42 -12.22
N ILE A 14 -17.54 5.09 -13.38
CA ILE A 14 -17.89 3.71 -13.75
C ILE A 14 -16.62 2.87 -13.84
N SER A 15 -15.58 3.33 -14.53
CA SER A 15 -14.31 2.60 -14.63
C SER A 15 -13.66 2.38 -13.26
N TYR A 16 -13.70 3.37 -12.38
CA TYR A 16 -13.20 3.23 -11.01
C TYR A 16 -14.03 2.24 -10.20
N ALA A 17 -15.36 2.28 -10.32
CA ALA A 17 -16.26 1.34 -9.64
C ALA A 17 -16.07 -0.11 -10.14
N VAL A 18 -15.91 -0.32 -11.45
CA VAL A 18 -15.72 -1.64 -12.06
C VAL A 18 -14.38 -2.27 -11.67
N THR A 19 -13.33 -1.45 -11.47
CA THR A 19 -11.98 -1.94 -11.13
C THR A 19 -11.75 -2.04 -9.62
N SER A 20 -12.16 -1.03 -8.87
CA SER A 20 -11.94 -0.96 -7.42
C SER A 20 -13.04 -1.66 -6.63
N GLY A 21 -14.25 -1.76 -7.18
CA GLY A 21 -15.38 -2.46 -6.55
C GLY A 21 -15.09 -3.92 -6.25
N PRO A 22 -14.60 -4.74 -7.21
CA PRO A 22 -14.21 -6.12 -6.95
C PRO A 22 -13.13 -6.24 -5.87
N LEU A 23 -12.13 -5.34 -5.86
CA LEU A 23 -11.09 -5.33 -4.83
C LEU A 23 -11.66 -4.96 -3.44
N ALA A 24 -12.57 -3.98 -3.38
CA ALA A 24 -13.25 -3.60 -2.14
C ALA A 24 -14.11 -4.75 -1.59
N ILE A 25 -14.86 -5.45 -2.46
CA ILE A 25 -15.63 -6.64 -2.08
C ILE A 25 -14.69 -7.74 -1.58
N CYS A 26 -13.62 -8.03 -2.31
CA CYS A 26 -12.62 -9.02 -1.91
C CYS A 26 -12.04 -8.69 -0.53
N LEU A 27 -11.71 -7.43 -0.28
CA LEU A 27 -11.17 -6.97 1.01
C LEU A 27 -12.13 -7.21 2.17
N ILE A 28 -13.43 -6.97 1.96
CA ILE A 28 -14.47 -7.20 2.97
C ILE A 28 -14.66 -8.71 3.20
N CYS A 29 -14.81 -9.49 2.13
CA CYS A 29 -15.03 -10.93 2.20
C CYS A 29 -13.85 -11.67 2.84
N CYS A 30 -12.62 -11.25 2.56
CA CYS A 30 -11.41 -11.89 3.09
C CYS A 30 -11.07 -11.44 4.52
N LEU A 31 -11.69 -10.39 5.06
CA LEU A 31 -11.30 -9.80 6.34
C LEU A 31 -11.41 -10.77 7.53
N CYS A 32 -12.46 -11.58 7.59
CA CYS A 32 -12.66 -12.56 8.66
C CYS A 32 -11.61 -13.68 8.57
N SER A 33 -11.44 -14.26 7.39
CA SER A 33 -10.44 -15.30 7.13
C SER A 33 -9.02 -14.79 7.40
N TYR A 34 -8.73 -13.55 7.02
CA TYR A 34 -7.45 -12.89 7.31
C TYR A 34 -7.18 -12.78 8.82
N LYS A 35 -8.17 -12.36 9.61
CA LYS A 35 -8.02 -12.27 11.07
C LYS A 35 -7.73 -13.63 11.70
N MET A 36 -8.42 -14.67 11.24
CA MET A 36 -8.20 -16.04 11.70
C MET A 36 -6.82 -16.56 11.29
N ALA A 37 -6.43 -16.37 10.02
CA ALA A 37 -5.15 -16.79 9.48
C ALA A 37 -3.99 -16.11 10.22
N PHE A 38 -4.02 -14.78 10.39
CA PHE A 38 -3.01 -14.03 11.13
C PHE A 38 -2.87 -14.52 12.58
N THR A 39 -3.98 -14.81 13.26
CA THR A 39 -3.96 -15.32 14.63
C THR A 39 -3.33 -16.70 14.72
N LYS A 40 -3.63 -17.58 13.76
CA LYS A 40 -3.03 -18.91 13.64
C LYS A 40 -1.53 -18.82 13.34
N ASN A 41 -1.14 -17.96 12.41
CA ASN A 41 0.23 -17.76 11.96
C ASN A 41 1.07 -16.92 12.93
N LEU A 42 0.45 -16.34 13.96
CA LEU A 42 1.13 -15.52 14.96
C LEU A 42 2.31 -16.27 15.60
N ARG A 43 2.17 -17.59 15.82
CA ARG A 43 3.27 -18.43 16.30
C ARG A 43 4.40 -18.58 15.28
N ALA A 44 4.10 -18.72 13.99
CA ALA A 44 5.11 -18.76 12.93
C ALA A 44 5.80 -17.40 12.70
N HIS A 45 5.12 -16.31 13.05
CA HIS A 45 5.74 -14.99 13.14
C HIS A 45 6.57 -14.79 14.42
N ALA A 46 6.19 -15.44 15.52
CA ALA A 46 6.77 -15.26 16.85
C ALA A 46 7.84 -16.30 17.24
N GLY A 47 7.89 -17.46 16.58
CA GLY A 47 8.75 -18.58 16.94
C GLY A 47 9.36 -19.26 15.73
N GLU A 48 10.64 -18.96 15.49
CA GLU A 48 11.76 -19.92 15.50
C GLU A 48 13.04 -19.08 15.32
N ARG A 49 13.84 -19.00 16.40
CA ARG A 49 15.01 -18.12 16.58
C ARG A 49 14.75 -16.63 16.37
N ILE A 50 14.39 -15.94 17.47
CA ILE A 50 14.43 -14.47 17.59
C ILE A 50 13.37 -13.80 16.70
N TYR A 51 12.32 -13.24 17.31
CA TYR A 51 11.28 -12.40 16.66
C TYR A 51 11.66 -11.91 15.26
N SER A 52 11.03 -12.45 14.21
CA SER A 52 11.35 -12.10 12.82
C SER A 52 11.45 -10.57 12.68
N PRO A 53 12.56 -10.02 12.14
CA PRO A 53 12.77 -8.58 12.07
C PRO A 53 11.64 -7.83 11.36
N LEU A 54 10.93 -8.52 10.47
CA LEU A 54 9.85 -8.00 9.64
C LEU A 54 8.49 -8.01 10.34
N PHE A 55 8.38 -8.65 11.51
CA PHE A 55 7.13 -8.70 12.27
C PHE A 55 6.50 -7.32 12.56
N PRO A 56 7.27 -6.24 12.89
CA PRO A 56 6.70 -4.92 13.05
C PRO A 56 5.91 -4.43 11.82
N LEU A 57 6.38 -4.76 10.61
CA LEU A 57 5.71 -4.39 9.36
C LEU A 57 4.41 -5.16 9.16
N ILE A 58 4.45 -6.47 9.40
CA ILE A 58 3.27 -7.35 9.31
C ILE A 58 2.22 -6.96 10.35
N ALA A 59 2.63 -6.69 11.60
CA ALA A 59 1.75 -6.20 12.65
C ALA A 59 1.19 -4.81 12.37
N TYR A 60 1.99 -3.90 11.80
CA TYR A 60 1.53 -2.60 11.32
C TYR A 60 0.44 -2.76 10.26
N SER A 61 0.65 -3.63 9.28
CA SER A 61 -0.32 -3.93 8.23
C SER A 61 -1.62 -4.51 8.80
N TYR A 62 -1.53 -5.53 9.66
CA TYR A 62 -2.69 -6.15 10.32
C TYR A 62 -3.56 -5.14 11.07
N ARG A 63 -2.94 -4.23 11.84
CA ARG A 63 -3.69 -3.20 12.59
C ARG A 63 -4.42 -2.23 11.66
N ASN A 64 -3.74 -1.73 10.63
CA ASN A 64 -4.36 -0.78 9.69
C ASN A 64 -5.51 -1.44 8.91
N ILE A 65 -5.31 -2.66 8.39
CA ILE A 65 -6.37 -3.42 7.69
C ILE A 65 -7.55 -3.70 8.62
N LYS A 66 -7.29 -4.13 9.86
CA LYS A 66 -8.34 -4.47 10.82
C LYS A 66 -9.21 -3.28 11.21
N TYR A 67 -8.62 -2.11 11.45
CA TYR A 67 -9.35 -0.98 12.04
C TYR A 67 -9.69 0.11 11.02
N LEU A 68 -8.76 0.53 10.16
CA LEU A 68 -9.00 1.65 9.24
C LEU A 68 -10.01 1.29 8.14
N TYR A 69 -9.91 0.11 7.55
CA TYR A 69 -10.80 -0.26 6.43
C TYR A 69 -12.25 -0.48 6.87
N ILE A 70 -12.48 -1.05 8.05
CA ILE A 70 -13.83 -1.17 8.61
C ILE A 70 -14.45 0.23 8.79
N MET A 71 -13.72 1.14 9.42
CA MET A 71 -14.19 2.51 9.66
C MET A 71 -14.40 3.27 8.36
N PHE A 72 -13.50 3.11 7.39
CA PHE A 72 -13.62 3.67 6.04
C PHE A 72 -14.92 3.25 5.36
N PHE A 73 -15.26 1.95 5.36
CA PHE A 73 -16.51 1.50 4.75
C PHE A 73 -17.75 1.97 5.51
N VAL A 74 -17.74 1.88 6.85
CA VAL A 74 -18.87 2.34 7.67
C VAL A 74 -19.16 3.82 7.42
N PHE A 75 -18.15 4.69 7.54
CA PHE A 75 -18.33 6.13 7.32
C PHE A 75 -18.60 6.47 5.85
N GLY A 76 -18.02 5.74 4.90
CA GLY A 76 -18.32 5.91 3.48
C GLY A 76 -19.77 5.61 3.14
N ILE A 77 -20.30 4.50 3.64
CA ILE A 77 -21.72 4.12 3.48
C ILE A 77 -22.63 5.13 4.16
N CYS A 78 -22.36 5.50 5.42
CA CYS A 78 -23.14 6.50 6.14
C CYS A 78 -23.15 7.84 5.40
N SER A 79 -22.00 8.34 4.96
CA SER A 79 -21.89 9.58 4.18
C SER A 79 -22.68 9.49 2.87
N GLY A 80 -22.62 8.37 2.16
CA GLY A 80 -23.40 8.13 0.94
C GLY A 80 -24.91 8.16 1.18
N ILE A 81 -25.38 7.48 2.23
CA ILE A 81 -26.79 7.49 2.63
C ILE A 81 -27.24 8.91 2.98
N TYR A 82 -26.51 9.62 3.83
CA TYR A 82 -26.87 10.99 4.21
C TYR A 82 -26.91 11.97 3.03
N LEU A 83 -25.99 11.82 2.07
CA LEU A 83 -26.02 12.57 0.82
C LEU A 83 -27.27 12.26 -0.01
N SER A 84 -27.62 10.97 -0.16
CA SER A 84 -28.79 10.54 -0.94
C SER A 84 -30.13 10.99 -0.33
N MET A 85 -30.21 11.03 1.00
CA MET A 85 -31.41 11.45 1.73
C MET A 85 -31.54 12.98 1.85
N GLY A 86 -30.58 13.75 1.34
CA GLY A 86 -30.56 15.20 1.48
C GLY A 86 -30.45 15.69 2.92
N VAL A 87 -29.88 14.88 3.83
CA VAL A 87 -29.72 15.25 5.24
C VAL A 87 -28.70 16.37 5.34
N ILE A 88 -29.14 17.55 5.80
CA ILE A 88 -28.27 18.71 6.04
C ILE A 88 -28.12 18.85 7.55
N GLY A 89 -26.91 18.66 8.08
CA GLY A 89 -26.64 18.77 9.51
C GLY A 89 -25.29 18.19 9.95
N ILE A 90 -25.04 18.26 11.26
CA ILE A 90 -23.78 17.87 11.90
C ILE A 90 -23.41 16.41 11.60
N LEU A 91 -24.38 15.49 11.58
CA LEU A 91 -24.16 14.06 11.30
C LEU A 91 -23.56 13.82 9.90
N ARG A 92 -24.05 14.54 8.87
CA ARG A 92 -23.50 14.45 7.52
C ARG A 92 -22.05 14.92 7.50
N ILE A 93 -21.80 16.11 8.05
CA ILE A 93 -20.46 16.71 8.09
C ILE A 93 -19.50 15.77 8.80
N PHE A 94 -19.87 15.31 10.00
CA PHE A 94 -19.07 14.36 10.78
C PHE A 94 -18.74 13.07 10.01
N SER A 95 -19.74 12.45 9.38
CA SER A 95 -19.51 11.21 8.61
C SER A 95 -18.57 11.42 7.41
N LEU A 96 -18.68 12.55 6.74
CA LEU A 96 -17.90 12.90 5.57
C LEU A 96 -16.45 13.24 5.96
N GLU A 97 -16.26 14.02 7.04
CA GLU A 97 -14.94 14.31 7.61
C GLU A 97 -14.24 13.02 8.06
N MET A 98 -14.95 12.12 8.76
CA MET A 98 -14.39 10.84 9.16
C MET A 98 -14.04 9.97 7.95
N PHE A 99 -14.86 9.96 6.90
CA PHE A 99 -14.55 9.25 5.66
C PHE A 99 -13.28 9.78 4.99
N PHE A 100 -13.13 11.11 4.89
CA PHE A 100 -11.92 11.72 4.35
C PHE A 100 -10.68 11.47 5.22
N GLY A 101 -10.82 11.57 6.54
CA GLY A 101 -9.74 11.27 7.48
C GLY A 101 -9.27 9.81 7.37
N MET A 102 -10.20 8.85 7.27
CA MET A 102 -9.86 7.44 7.06
C MET A 102 -9.24 7.20 5.68
N SER A 103 -9.75 7.86 4.63
CA SER A 103 -9.17 7.80 3.28
C SER A 103 -7.71 8.24 3.30
N TRP A 104 -7.42 9.37 3.95
CA TRP A 104 -6.07 9.89 4.11
C TRP A 104 -5.17 8.93 4.89
N ALA A 105 -5.65 8.41 6.03
CA ALA A 105 -4.92 7.44 6.84
C ALA A 105 -4.59 6.16 6.06
N ILE A 106 -5.51 5.69 5.22
CA ILE A 106 -5.28 4.53 4.33
C ILE A 106 -4.22 4.86 3.28
N THR A 107 -4.29 6.03 2.63
CA THR A 107 -3.27 6.46 1.66
C THR A 107 -1.89 6.53 2.31
N LEU A 108 -1.80 7.04 3.54
CA LEU A 108 -0.58 7.08 4.33
C LEU A 108 -0.05 5.67 4.64
N TYR A 109 -0.93 4.77 5.08
CA TYR A 109 -0.60 3.36 5.35
C TYR A 109 -0.05 2.68 4.11
N VAL A 110 -0.77 2.74 2.99
CA VAL A 110 -0.37 2.06 1.75
C VAL A 110 0.96 2.61 1.22
N ALA A 111 1.10 3.93 1.19
CA ALA A 111 2.34 4.59 0.79
C ALA A 111 3.54 4.14 1.63
N THR A 112 3.36 4.11 2.96
CA THR A 112 4.40 3.68 3.90
C THR A 112 4.74 2.21 3.67
N TYR A 113 3.73 1.36 3.55
CA TYR A 113 3.90 -0.08 3.34
C TYR A 113 4.70 -0.36 2.06
N GLN A 114 4.30 0.23 0.93
CA GLN A 114 4.98 0.05 -0.36
C GLN A 114 6.43 0.50 -0.33
N MET A 115 6.72 1.65 0.29
CA MET A 115 8.10 2.13 0.43
C MET A 115 8.95 1.20 1.30
N VAL A 116 8.40 0.75 2.45
CA VAL A 116 9.13 -0.13 3.37
C VAL A 116 9.40 -1.50 2.74
N ILE A 117 8.40 -2.14 2.10
CA ILE A 117 8.64 -3.43 1.41
C ILE A 117 9.64 -3.28 0.27
N SER A 118 9.67 -2.11 -0.40
CA SER A 118 10.63 -1.86 -1.49
C SER A 118 12.05 -1.75 -0.97
N ILE A 119 12.27 -0.97 0.09
CA ILE A 119 13.59 -0.81 0.73
C ILE A 119 14.09 -2.15 1.27
N ILE A 120 13.23 -2.90 1.96
CA ILE A 120 13.58 -4.23 2.49
C ILE A 120 13.90 -5.20 1.37
N SER A 121 13.15 -5.17 0.27
CA SER A 121 13.38 -6.02 -0.90
C SER A 121 14.71 -5.73 -1.58
N ILE A 122 15.08 -4.45 -1.71
CA ILE A 122 16.38 -4.03 -2.25
C ILE A 122 17.50 -4.44 -1.31
N HIS A 123 17.34 -4.22 0.01
CA HIS A 123 18.31 -4.67 1.02
C HIS A 123 18.55 -6.18 0.94
N ARG A 124 17.47 -6.97 0.81
CA ARG A 124 17.55 -8.42 0.67
C ARG A 124 18.33 -8.84 -0.57
N PHE A 125 18.14 -8.16 -1.70
CA PHE A 125 18.90 -8.41 -2.93
C PHE A 125 20.39 -8.10 -2.77
N ILE A 126 20.72 -6.96 -2.14
CA ILE A 126 22.12 -6.61 -1.87
C ILE A 126 22.74 -7.65 -0.94
N SER A 127 22.04 -8.04 0.13
CA SER A 127 22.50 -9.04 1.09
C SER A 127 22.69 -10.42 0.44
N SER A 128 21.80 -10.85 -0.46
CA SER A 128 21.94 -12.16 -1.13
C SER A 128 23.18 -12.25 -2.02
N HIS A 129 23.69 -11.12 -2.52
CA HIS A 129 24.90 -11.06 -3.35
C HIS A 129 26.18 -10.78 -2.56
N GLN A 130 26.07 -10.56 -1.24
CA GLN A 130 27.22 -10.42 -0.35
C GLN A 130 27.70 -11.79 0.14
N SER A 131 29.00 -11.88 0.41
CA SER A 131 29.59 -13.06 1.06
C SER A 131 28.90 -13.33 2.40
N PRO A 132 28.76 -14.61 2.83
CA PRO A 132 28.04 -14.97 4.05
C PRO A 132 28.51 -14.21 5.29
N GLU A 133 29.80 -13.87 5.36
CA GLU A 133 30.43 -13.12 6.44
C GLU A 133 30.02 -11.64 6.51
N LEU A 134 29.63 -11.05 5.38
CA LEU A 134 29.15 -9.65 5.31
C LEU A 134 27.64 -9.52 5.35
N ARG A 135 26.89 -10.64 5.27
CA ARG A 135 25.42 -10.62 5.26
C ARG A 135 24.90 -10.05 6.57
N ARG A 136 24.28 -8.87 6.49
CA ARG A 136 23.60 -8.23 7.61
C ARG A 136 22.10 -8.28 7.40
N ASP A 137 21.43 -9.14 8.16
CA ASP A 137 19.98 -9.13 8.23
C ASP A 137 19.49 -7.91 9.04
N PRO A 138 18.41 -7.25 8.59
CA PRO A 138 17.88 -6.10 9.31
C PRO A 138 17.43 -6.53 10.71
N THR A 139 17.64 -5.68 11.72
CA THR A 139 17.11 -5.95 13.06
C THR A 139 15.67 -5.48 13.18
N ARG A 140 14.90 -6.05 14.10
CA ARG A 140 13.51 -5.62 14.40
C ARG A 140 13.43 -4.12 14.72
N LYS A 141 14.41 -3.58 15.46
CA LYS A 141 14.49 -2.16 15.79
C LYS A 141 14.69 -1.32 14.52
N ASN A 142 15.57 -1.76 13.61
CA ASN A 142 15.81 -1.05 12.35
C ASN A 142 14.56 -1.04 11.47
N VAL A 143 13.83 -2.15 11.36
CA VAL A 143 12.58 -2.20 10.59
C VAL A 143 11.50 -1.31 11.22
N PHE A 144 11.38 -1.32 12.54
CA PHE A 144 10.44 -0.42 13.22
C PHE A 144 10.78 1.06 12.98
N LEU A 145 12.07 1.44 13.14
CA LEU A 145 12.53 2.80 12.86
C LEU A 145 12.33 3.19 11.40
N LEU A 146 12.53 2.25 10.46
CA LEU A 146 12.28 2.47 9.04
C LEU A 146 10.80 2.78 8.77
N ILE A 147 9.87 2.02 9.38
CA ILE A 147 8.43 2.28 9.26
C ILE A 147 8.08 3.68 9.77
N VAL A 148 8.58 4.04 10.96
CA VAL A 148 8.32 5.36 11.57
C VAL A 148 8.90 6.47 10.70
N PHE A 149 10.15 6.33 10.25
CA PHE A 149 10.82 7.32 9.42
C PHE A 149 10.08 7.54 8.09
N VAL A 150 9.71 6.46 7.39
CA VAL A 150 8.95 6.54 6.14
C VAL A 150 7.56 7.15 6.37
N ALA A 151 6.87 6.78 7.45
CA ALA A 151 5.58 7.38 7.79
C ALA A 151 5.68 8.88 8.03
N LEU A 152 6.70 9.33 8.78
CA LEU A 152 6.96 10.76 9.01
C LEU A 152 7.28 11.49 7.71
N LEU A 153 8.07 10.89 6.81
CA LEU A 153 8.33 11.46 5.48
C LEU A 153 7.03 11.63 4.67
N MET A 154 6.13 10.65 4.71
CA MET A 154 4.85 10.73 4.01
C MET A 154 3.93 11.80 4.62
N ILE A 155 3.91 11.95 5.95
CA ILE A 155 3.17 13.02 6.63
C ILE A 155 3.75 14.39 6.24
N PHE A 156 5.07 14.55 6.25
CA PHE A 156 5.72 15.81 5.88
C PHE A 156 5.39 16.22 4.43
N LYS A 157 5.39 15.24 3.50
CA LYS A 157 4.93 15.45 2.12
C LYS A 157 3.49 15.96 2.08
N ASP A 158 2.59 15.35 2.86
CA ASP A 158 1.17 15.73 2.87
C ASP A 158 0.94 17.11 3.51
N ILE A 159 1.69 17.47 4.56
CA ILE A 159 1.67 18.83 5.14
C ILE A 159 2.08 19.86 4.09
N GLY A 160 3.13 19.58 3.31
CA GLY A 160 3.55 20.46 2.22
C GLY A 160 2.44 20.68 1.19
N ILE A 161 1.74 19.62 0.80
CA ILE A 161 0.59 19.71 -0.12
C ILE A 161 -0.56 20.49 0.52
N GLY A 162 -0.88 20.22 1.79
CA GLY A 162 -1.91 20.92 2.54
C GLY A 162 -1.65 22.43 2.62
N ALA A 163 -0.40 22.83 2.87
CA ALA A 163 0.01 24.24 2.86
C ALA A 163 -0.22 24.89 1.48
N TRP A 164 0.16 24.22 0.40
CA TRP A 164 -0.10 24.70 -0.96
C TRP A 164 -1.60 24.81 -1.27
N MET A 165 -2.41 23.84 -0.82
CA MET A 165 -3.87 23.88 -0.96
C MET A 165 -4.50 25.04 -0.18
N LEU A 166 -3.98 25.37 1.01
CA LEU A 166 -4.42 26.54 1.78
C LEU A 166 -4.06 27.84 1.07
N VAL A 167 -2.83 27.95 0.53
CA VAL A 167 -2.42 29.11 -0.28
C VAL A 167 -3.31 29.28 -1.51
N LEU A 168 -3.76 28.18 -2.11
CA LEU A 168 -4.72 28.20 -3.22
C LEU A 168 -6.13 28.63 -2.78
N ALA A 169 -6.60 28.14 -1.64
CA ALA A 169 -7.95 28.44 -1.13
C ALA A 169 -8.11 29.88 -0.65
N PHE A 170 -7.05 30.46 -0.04
CA PHE A 170 -7.07 31.81 0.51
C PHE A 170 -6.37 32.84 -0.38
N GLY A 171 -5.76 32.40 -1.48
CA GLY A 171 -5.20 33.28 -2.50
C GLY A 171 -6.31 34.03 -3.25
N LYS A 172 -6.16 35.35 -3.41
CA LYS A 172 -7.14 36.19 -4.12
C LYS A 172 -7.37 35.78 -5.60
N ASP A 173 -6.44 35.01 -6.18
CA ASP A 173 -6.53 34.48 -7.54
C ASP A 173 -6.42 32.95 -7.54
N PHE A 174 -7.56 32.25 -7.52
CA PHE A 174 -7.62 30.83 -7.83
C PHE A 174 -7.30 30.63 -9.31
N ARG A 175 -6.02 30.44 -9.63
CA ARG A 175 -5.56 30.17 -11.01
C ARG A 175 -5.44 28.66 -11.21
N LEU A 176 -6.10 28.16 -12.24
CA LEU A 176 -6.06 26.74 -12.64
C LEU A 176 -4.63 26.22 -12.81
N GLU A 177 -3.70 27.08 -13.27
CA GLU A 177 -2.26 26.79 -13.38
C GLU A 177 -1.63 26.35 -12.05
N LYS A 178 -1.98 27.00 -10.93
CA LYS A 178 -1.42 26.66 -9.62
C LYS A 178 -1.95 25.31 -9.11
N LEU A 179 -3.20 24.96 -9.43
CA LEU A 179 -3.77 23.63 -9.13
C LEU A 179 -3.05 22.54 -9.94
N THR A 180 -2.74 22.81 -11.21
CA THR A 180 -1.93 21.92 -12.04
C THR A 180 -0.54 21.71 -11.45
N THR A 181 0.10 22.75 -10.91
CA THR A 181 1.40 22.63 -10.23
C THR A 181 1.34 21.72 -9.01
N VAL A 182 0.30 21.84 -8.17
CA VAL A 182 0.12 20.97 -6.99
C VAL A 182 -0.12 19.52 -7.41
N MET A 183 -0.95 19.29 -8.43
CA MET A 183 -1.21 17.95 -8.96
C MET A 183 0.06 17.32 -9.57
N LEU A 184 0.88 18.11 -10.25
CA LEU A 184 2.14 17.65 -10.82
C LEU A 184 3.15 17.28 -9.73
N TYR A 185 3.28 18.12 -8.68
CA TYR A 185 4.11 17.79 -7.51
C TYR A 185 3.69 16.47 -6.86
N TYR A 186 2.38 16.28 -6.62
CA TYR A 186 1.85 15.02 -6.08
C TYR A 186 2.19 13.82 -6.97
N SER A 187 2.01 13.99 -8.28
CA SER A 187 2.26 12.95 -9.28
C SER A 187 3.74 12.56 -9.31
N VAL A 188 4.67 13.53 -9.30
CA VAL A 188 6.11 13.26 -9.28
C VAL A 188 6.51 12.48 -8.04
N VAL A 189 6.08 12.90 -6.85
CA VAL A 189 6.42 12.19 -5.60
C VAL A 189 5.82 10.78 -5.59
N TYR A 190 4.62 10.59 -6.14
CA TYR A 190 4.06 9.26 -6.31
C TYR A 190 4.89 8.41 -7.28
N ILE A 191 5.25 8.93 -8.45
CA ILE A 191 6.05 8.20 -9.45
C ILE A 191 7.40 7.78 -8.89
N THR A 192 8.10 8.65 -8.14
CA THR A 192 9.37 8.28 -7.50
C THR A 192 9.23 7.07 -6.58
N ARG A 193 8.14 6.99 -5.82
CA ARG A 193 7.86 5.84 -4.94
C ARG A 193 7.56 4.57 -5.74
N GLN A 194 6.82 4.70 -6.85
CA GLN A 194 6.53 3.56 -7.73
C GLN A 194 7.77 3.03 -8.45
N ILE A 195 8.70 3.90 -8.86
CA ILE A 195 10.00 3.48 -9.43
C ILE A 195 10.76 2.61 -8.43
N LEU A 196 10.79 3.01 -7.15
CA LEU A 196 11.43 2.21 -6.10
C LEU A 196 10.79 0.83 -5.95
N LEU A 197 9.45 0.77 -6.01
CA LEU A 197 8.70 -0.49 -5.99
C LEU A 197 9.04 -1.36 -7.20
N PHE A 198 9.14 -0.80 -8.40
CA PHE A 198 9.48 -1.55 -9.61
C PHE A 198 10.89 -2.15 -9.54
N ILE A 199 11.86 -1.35 -9.09
CA ILE A 199 13.24 -1.83 -8.87
C ILE A 199 13.24 -2.98 -7.86
N ALA A 200 12.56 -2.79 -6.73
CA ALA A 200 12.43 -3.81 -5.70
C ALA A 200 11.80 -5.11 -6.23
N THR A 201 10.74 -5.02 -7.03
CA THR A 201 10.08 -6.17 -7.63
C THR A 201 10.99 -6.92 -8.58
N ILE A 202 11.70 -6.22 -9.48
CA ILE A 202 12.68 -6.84 -10.39
C ILE A 202 13.74 -7.57 -9.58
N PHE A 203 14.31 -6.92 -8.56
CA PHE A 203 15.30 -7.54 -7.69
C PHE A 203 14.77 -8.78 -6.96
N GLN A 204 13.51 -8.80 -6.52
CA GLN A 204 12.90 -10.00 -5.92
C GLN A 204 12.74 -11.16 -6.89
N PHE A 205 12.65 -10.93 -8.20
CA PHE A 205 12.68 -11.99 -9.20
C PHE A 205 14.10 -12.51 -9.48
N CYS A 206 15.12 -11.69 -9.20
CA CYS A 206 16.53 -12.09 -9.36
C CYS A 206 17.11 -12.85 -8.15
N ILE A 207 16.41 -12.89 -7.01
CA ILE A 207 16.86 -13.64 -5.82
C ILE A 207 16.43 -15.10 -5.94
N SER A 208 17.40 -16.01 -5.99
CA SER A 208 17.16 -17.47 -5.99
C SER A 208 16.91 -18.05 -4.59
N GLU A 209 17.26 -17.32 -3.53
CA GLU A 209 17.12 -17.77 -2.15
C GLU A 209 15.67 -17.82 -1.66
N ALA A 210 15.27 -18.97 -1.12
CA ALA A 210 13.97 -19.15 -0.49
C ALA A 210 13.84 -18.26 0.76
N PRO A 211 12.62 -17.76 1.08
CA PRO A 211 12.39 -17.00 2.31
C PRO A 211 12.71 -17.84 3.56
N LYS A 212 13.44 -17.26 4.52
CA LYS A 212 13.90 -17.97 5.73
C LYS A 212 12.86 -18.00 6.84
N SER A 213 11.84 -17.14 6.76
CA SER A 213 10.79 -17.05 7.77
C SER A 213 9.43 -16.74 7.15
N HIS A 214 8.36 -16.99 7.89
CA HIS A 214 6.99 -16.70 7.44
C HIS A 214 6.78 -15.21 7.12
N SER A 215 7.28 -14.30 7.96
CA SER A 215 7.19 -12.86 7.70
C SER A 215 7.96 -12.45 6.44
N GLU A 216 9.12 -13.08 6.19
CA GLU A 216 9.90 -12.83 4.97
C GLU A 216 9.16 -13.35 3.74
N TYR A 217 8.54 -14.53 3.83
CA TYR A 217 7.69 -15.05 2.77
C TYR A 217 6.57 -14.06 2.43
N CYS A 218 5.85 -13.55 3.44
CA CYS A 218 4.78 -12.57 3.21
C CYS A 218 5.32 -11.29 2.53
N VAL A 219 6.41 -10.70 3.03
CA VAL A 219 6.98 -9.46 2.47
C VAL A 219 7.46 -9.65 1.03
N VAL A 220 8.14 -10.76 0.73
CA VAL A 220 8.62 -11.08 -0.62
C VAL A 220 7.45 -11.27 -1.58
N THR A 221 6.42 -11.99 -1.13
CA THR A 221 5.22 -12.26 -1.91
C THR A 221 4.45 -10.98 -2.19
N ASP A 222 4.28 -10.13 -1.18
CA ASP A 222 3.62 -8.83 -1.31
C ASP A 222 4.36 -7.92 -2.30
N ALA A 223 5.69 -7.80 -2.19
CA ALA A 223 6.51 -7.01 -3.10
C ALA A 223 6.42 -7.50 -4.56
N LYS A 224 6.36 -8.82 -4.78
CA LYS A 224 6.18 -9.40 -6.11
C LYS A 224 4.80 -9.09 -6.68
N TYR A 225 3.72 -9.40 -5.96
CA TYR A 225 2.36 -9.25 -6.49
C TYR A 225 1.93 -7.78 -6.62
N ILE A 226 2.17 -6.96 -5.60
CA ILE A 226 1.82 -5.52 -5.64
C ILE A 226 2.58 -4.86 -6.79
N GLY A 227 3.89 -5.10 -6.86
CA GLY A 227 4.73 -4.50 -7.90
C GLY A 227 4.43 -5.00 -9.31
N LEU A 228 4.18 -6.30 -9.50
CA LEU A 228 3.81 -6.84 -10.82
C LEU A 228 2.52 -6.21 -11.35
N VAL A 229 1.47 -6.14 -10.52
CA VAL A 229 0.22 -5.48 -10.89
C VAL A 229 0.47 -4.00 -11.23
N LYS A 230 1.33 -3.32 -10.47
CA LYS A 230 1.66 -1.92 -10.71
C LYS A 230 2.51 -1.69 -11.96
N ILE A 231 3.40 -2.60 -12.33
CA ILE A 231 4.16 -2.55 -13.59
C ILE A 231 3.20 -2.68 -14.78
N ILE A 232 2.24 -3.60 -14.72
CA ILE A 232 1.22 -3.77 -15.77
C ILE A 232 0.38 -2.49 -15.90
N LEU A 233 -0.17 -1.99 -14.80
CA LEU A 233 -0.97 -0.77 -14.80
C LEU A 233 -0.17 0.47 -15.19
N GLY A 234 1.10 0.54 -14.80
CA GLY A 234 2.02 1.60 -15.18
C GLY A 234 2.30 1.61 -16.69
N THR A 235 2.52 0.43 -17.27
CA THR A 235 2.68 0.26 -18.73
C THR A 235 1.42 0.67 -19.48
N ILE A 236 0.24 0.25 -19.02
CA ILE A 236 -1.05 0.65 -19.61
C ILE A 236 -1.22 2.17 -19.52
N CYS A 237 -0.96 2.76 -18.35
CA CYS A 237 -1.04 4.20 -18.15
C CYS A 237 -0.09 4.96 -19.08
N PHE A 238 1.17 4.51 -19.19
CA PHE A 238 2.16 5.10 -20.08
C PHE A 238 1.76 4.99 -21.56
N ALA A 239 1.29 3.83 -22.01
CA ALA A 239 0.78 3.63 -23.37
C ALA A 239 -0.42 4.54 -23.66
N SER A 240 -1.34 4.68 -22.70
CA SER A 240 -2.46 5.62 -22.78
C SER A 240 -2.01 7.07 -22.97
N TYR A 241 -0.93 7.50 -22.29
CA TYR A 241 -0.34 8.83 -22.50
C TYR A 241 0.26 8.97 -23.91
N LEU A 242 1.03 7.99 -24.38
CA LEU A 242 1.66 8.04 -25.70
C LEU A 242 0.64 8.05 -26.84
N LEU A 243 -0.44 7.27 -26.70
CA LEU A 243 -1.49 7.10 -27.71
C LEU A 243 -2.60 8.15 -27.59
N ASN A 244 -2.53 9.05 -26.60
CA ASN A 244 -3.60 10.00 -26.24
C ASN A 244 -4.97 9.32 -26.03
N PHE A 245 -4.96 8.12 -25.44
CA PHE A 245 -6.15 7.27 -25.26
C PHE A 245 -6.51 7.11 -23.79
N GLU A 246 -7.70 7.57 -23.40
CA GLU A 246 -8.29 7.38 -22.06
C GLU A 246 -7.34 7.72 -20.87
N ILE A 247 -6.51 8.74 -21.04
CA ILE A 247 -5.47 9.16 -20.08
C ILE A 247 -6.01 9.33 -18.66
N THR A 248 -7.18 9.96 -18.52
CA THR A 248 -7.79 10.23 -17.21
C THR A 248 -8.19 8.95 -16.50
N ILE A 249 -8.78 8.00 -17.23
CA ILE A 249 -9.17 6.72 -16.66
C ILE A 249 -7.91 5.95 -16.25
N ALA A 250 -6.95 5.80 -17.16
CA ALA A 250 -5.73 5.05 -16.90
C ALA A 250 -4.91 5.64 -15.73
N SER A 251 -4.81 6.97 -15.66
CA SER A 251 -4.16 7.66 -14.53
C SER A 251 -4.92 7.42 -13.23
N THR A 252 -6.25 7.64 -13.22
CA THR A 252 -7.06 7.46 -12.00
C THR A 252 -6.94 6.04 -11.45
N LEU A 253 -6.95 5.03 -12.32
CA LEU A 253 -6.73 3.64 -11.95
C LEU A 253 -5.32 3.42 -11.39
N PHE A 254 -4.30 3.91 -12.10
CA PHE A 254 -2.91 3.73 -11.70
C PHE A 254 -2.62 4.33 -10.32
N PHE A 255 -3.11 5.54 -10.03
CA PHE A 255 -2.92 6.22 -8.75
C PHE A 255 -3.85 5.70 -7.65
N GLY A 256 -5.11 5.38 -7.98
CA GLY A 256 -6.15 5.08 -6.99
C GLY A 256 -6.19 3.65 -6.49
N ILE A 257 -5.81 2.68 -7.33
CA ILE A 257 -5.97 1.25 -7.01
C ILE A 257 -5.21 0.80 -5.77
N ASP A 258 -4.16 1.52 -5.38
CA ASP A 258 -3.32 1.21 -4.21
C ASP A 258 -4.12 1.07 -2.92
N MET A 259 -5.16 1.91 -2.78
CA MET A 259 -6.07 1.90 -1.64
C MET A 259 -6.67 0.51 -1.40
N PHE A 260 -6.88 -0.30 -2.44
CA PHE A 260 -7.47 -1.64 -2.31
C PHE A 260 -6.51 -2.76 -2.70
N LEU A 261 -5.60 -2.55 -3.64
CA LEU A 261 -4.65 -3.57 -4.09
C LEU A 261 -3.75 -4.06 -2.95
N VAL A 262 -3.11 -3.13 -2.24
CA VAL A 262 -2.15 -3.45 -1.18
C VAL A 262 -2.76 -4.29 -0.06
N PRO A 263 -3.86 -3.87 0.59
CA PRO A 263 -4.46 -4.68 1.65
C PRO A 263 -5.02 -6.02 1.14
N VAL A 264 -5.55 -6.10 -0.09
CA VAL A 264 -6.05 -7.36 -0.66
C VAL A 264 -4.92 -8.35 -0.84
N VAL A 265 -3.79 -7.91 -1.40
CA VAL A 265 -2.61 -8.78 -1.54
C VAL A 265 -2.14 -9.26 -0.17
N VAL A 266 -1.99 -8.37 0.81
CA VAL A 266 -1.59 -8.74 2.17
C VAL A 266 -2.54 -9.80 2.77
N GLN A 267 -3.86 -9.60 2.63
CA GLN A 267 -4.85 -10.54 3.16
C GLN A 267 -4.74 -11.91 2.49
N ILE A 268 -4.68 -11.96 1.15
CA ILE A 268 -4.60 -13.21 0.39
C ILE A 268 -3.28 -13.92 0.68
N THR A 269 -2.16 -13.21 0.74
CA THR A 269 -0.85 -13.77 1.09
C THR A 269 -0.91 -14.46 2.44
N GLU A 270 -1.43 -13.78 3.46
CA GLU A 270 -1.54 -14.32 4.82
C GLU A 270 -2.49 -15.53 4.90
N ILE A 271 -3.63 -15.48 4.20
CA ILE A 271 -4.60 -16.60 4.15
C ILE A 271 -4.01 -17.83 3.47
N ARG A 272 -3.22 -17.64 2.42
CA ARG A 272 -2.63 -18.74 1.63
C ARG A 272 -1.34 -19.27 2.24
N ALA A 273 -0.66 -18.51 3.07
CA ALA A 273 0.60 -18.92 3.66
C ALA A 273 0.38 -20.11 4.61
N ASN A 274 0.93 -21.27 4.27
CA ASN A 274 0.91 -22.44 5.14
C ASN A 274 2.13 -22.40 6.08
N PRO A 275 1.94 -22.26 7.40
CA PRO A 275 3.06 -22.19 8.34
C PRO A 275 3.90 -23.48 8.38
N ASN A 276 3.36 -24.62 7.92
CA ASN A 276 4.02 -25.93 8.01
C ASN A 276 4.92 -26.26 6.79
N VAL A 277 4.96 -25.42 5.76
CA VAL A 277 5.71 -25.69 4.52
C VAL A 277 7.08 -24.97 4.50
N ILE A 278 7.28 -23.99 5.39
CA ILE A 278 8.56 -23.31 5.54
C ILE A 278 9.39 -24.13 6.52
N ILE A 279 10.07 -25.14 6.01
CA ILE A 279 10.99 -25.98 6.79
C ILE A 279 12.19 -25.09 7.17
N PRO A 280 12.45 -24.84 8.47
CA PRO A 280 13.67 -24.18 8.89
C PRO A 280 14.85 -25.01 8.37
N THR A 281 15.79 -24.38 7.69
CA THR A 281 17.00 -25.05 7.24
C THR A 281 17.66 -25.67 8.46
N GLU A 282 17.81 -27.00 8.46
CA GLU A 282 18.40 -27.74 9.58
C GLU A 282 19.71 -27.08 10.00
N ILE A 283 19.76 -26.74 11.27
CA ILE A 283 20.97 -26.21 11.91
C ILE A 283 21.97 -27.36 11.85
N GLN A 284 23.01 -27.24 11.03
CA GLN A 284 24.20 -28.05 11.20
C GLN A 284 24.70 -27.78 12.62
N LEU A 285 24.56 -28.78 13.50
CA LEU A 285 25.32 -28.80 14.76
C LEU A 285 26.78 -28.89 14.35
N GLU A 286 27.51 -27.77 14.41
CA GLU A 286 28.95 -27.87 14.56
C GLU A 286 29.22 -28.54 15.92
N PRO A 287 29.99 -29.64 15.96
CA PRO A 287 30.31 -30.30 17.21
C PRO A 287 31.12 -29.35 18.08
N LEU A 288 30.67 -29.16 19.32
CA LEU A 288 31.49 -28.62 20.40
C LEU A 288 32.76 -29.48 20.49
N ILE A 289 33.89 -28.90 20.09
CA ILE A 289 35.21 -29.44 20.39
C ILE A 289 35.34 -29.39 21.91
N VAL A 290 35.44 -30.58 22.52
CA VAL A 290 35.61 -30.84 23.96
C VAL A 290 36.89 -30.22 24.48
#